data_AF-A0A557SSB1-F1
#
_entry.id   AF-A0A557SSB1-F1
#
_cell.length_a   1.000
_cell.length_b   1.000
_cell.length_c   1.000
_cell.angle_alpha   90.00
_cell.angle_beta   90.00
_cell.angle_gamma   90.00
#
_symmetry.space_group_name_H-M   'P 1'
#
loop_
_entity.id
_entity.type
_entity.pdbx_description
1 polymer ?
#
loop_
_entity_poly.entity_id
_entity_poly.type
_entity_poly.pdbx_seq_one_letter_code
_entity_poly.pdbx_strand_id
1 'polypeptide(L)' 'MKLVTIAGTRPEIIKLAYLVPLLNNNFDHKFVYGSTFFSKYE' A
#
# COMPACT_ATOMS: atom_id res chain seq x y z
N MET A 1 15.55 -9.75 2.22
CA MET A 1 15.42 -8.42 2.86
C MET A 1 13.94 -8.19 3.15
N LYS A 2 13.60 -7.66 4.34
CA LYS A 2 12.20 -7.40 4.73
C LYS A 2 11.82 -5.99 4.29
N LEU A 3 10.63 -5.84 3.68
CA LEU A 3 10.17 -4.56 3.17
C LEU A 3 8.71 -4.33 3.54
N VAL A 4 8.34 -3.09 3.84
CA VAL A 4 6.95 -2.71 4.12
C VAL A 4 6.58 -1.50 3.28
N THR A 5 5.49 -1.59 2.53
CA THR A 5 4.89 -0.46 1.81
C THR A 5 3.64 -0.01 2.55
N ILE A 6 3.57 1.28 2.86
CA ILE A 6 2.41 1.90 3.51
C ILE A 6 1.77 2.87 2.51
N ALA A 7 0.47 2.73 2.27
CA ALA A 7 -0.30 3.66 1.45
C ALA A 7 -1.61 4.00 2.16
N GLY A 8 -2.04 5.25 2.07
CA GLY A 8 -3.20 5.75 2.81
C GLY A 8 -4.31 6.35 1.97
N THR A 9 -4.06 6.58 0.69
CA THR A 9 -5.03 7.15 -0.23
C THR A 9 -5.21 6.32 -1.50
N ARG A 10 -6.39 6.44 -2.13
CA ARG A 10 -6.68 5.75 -3.40
C ARG A 10 -5.68 6.10 -4.51
N PRO A 11 -5.27 7.36 -4.71
CA PRO A 11 -4.24 7.69 -5.70
C PRO A 11 -2.87 7.04 -5.44
N GLU A 12 -2.45 6.90 -4.19
CA GLU A 12 -1.20 6.20 -3.83
C GLU A 12 -1.27 4.72 -4.20
N ILE A 13 -2.38 4.04 -3.86
CA ILE A 13 -2.58 2.62 -4.20
C ILE A 13 -2.51 2.41 -5.71
N ILE A 14 -3.14 3.28 -6.50
CA ILE A 14 -3.12 3.19 -7.98
C ILE A 14 -1.69 3.31 -8.51
N LYS A 15 -0.90 4.24 -7.99
CA LYS A 15 0.51 4.39 -8.39
C LYS A 15 1.36 3.20 -7.98
N LEU A 16 1.06 2.58 -6.84
CA LEU A 16 1.79 1.43 -6.30
C LEU A 16 1.35 0.09 -6.90
N ALA A 17 0.24 0.05 -7.65
CA ALA A 17 -0.34 -1.19 -8.17
C ALA A 17 0.62 -2.02 -9.04
N TYR A 18 1.53 -1.36 -9.77
CA TYR A 18 2.55 -2.05 -10.57
C TYR A 18 3.78 -2.48 -9.75
N LEU A 19 4.10 -1.76 -8.69
CA LEU A 19 5.32 -1.95 -7.91
C LEU A 19 5.12 -3.00 -6.80
N VAL A 20 3.97 -3.01 -6.14
CA VAL A 20 3.66 -3.95 -5.05
C VAL A 20 3.77 -5.43 -5.47
N PRO A 21 3.28 -5.86 -6.65
CA PRO A 21 3.47 -7.24 -7.11
C PRO A 21 4.94 -7.61 -7.31
N LEU A 22 5.75 -6.69 -7.85
CA LEU A 22 7.19 -6.91 -8.01
C LEU A 22 7.87 -7.04 -6.65
N LEU A 23 7.48 -6.23 -5.67
CA LEU A 23 8.01 -6.33 -4.31
C LEU A 23 7.60 -7.65 -3.63
N ASN A 24 6.35 -8.11 -3.82
CA ASN A 24 5.87 -9.38 -3.28
C ASN A 24 6.65 -10.59 -3.83
N ASN A 25 7.08 -10.53 -5.08
CA ASN A 25 7.79 -11.64 -5.72
C ASN A 25 9.29 -11.70 -5.37
N ASN A 26 9.89 -10.56 -5.01
CA ASN A 26 11.34 -10.45 -4.81
C ASN A 26 11.76 -10.27 -3.34
N PHE A 27 10.83 -9.89 -2.45
CA PHE A 27 11.11 -9.59 -1.05
C PHE A 27 10.07 -10.22 -0.11
N ASP A 28 10.43 -10.40 1.15
CA ASP A 28 9.47 -10.64 2.24
C ASP A 28 8.74 -9.32 2.51
N HIS A 29 7.80 -9.02 1.62
CA HIS A 29 7.12 -7.73 1.53
C HIS A 29 5.74 -7.79 2.16
N LYS A 30 5.42 -6.77 2.96
CA LYS A 30 4.06 -6.54 3.48
C LYS A 30 3.53 -5.20 3.01
N PHE A 31 2.30 -5.20 2.51
CA PHE A 31 1.57 -3.99 2.20
C PHE A 31 0.60 -3.65 3.34
N VAL A 32 0.66 -2.41 3.83
CA VAL A 32 -0.20 -1.92 4.91
C VAL A 32 -1.01 -0.74 4.40
N TYR A 33 -2.32 -0.85 4.49
CA TYR A 33 -3.22 0.26 4.20
C TYR A 33 -3.42 1.10 5.46
N GLY A 34 -2.87 2.31 5.47
CA GLY A 34 -3.01 3.27 6.55
C GLY A 34 -4.04 4.32 6.19
N SER A 35 -5.33 4.05 6.42
CA SER A 35 -6.43 4.93 6.02
C SER A 35 -6.20 6.39 6.45
N THR A 36 -5.96 7.29 5.50
CA THR A 36 -5.93 8.74 5.75
C THR A 36 -7.33 9.37 5.56
N PHE A 37 -8.20 8.67 4.81
CA PHE A 37 -9.57 9.11 4.54
C PHE A 37 -10.53 8.54 5.58
N PHE A 38 -10.73 9.27 6.67
CA PHE A 38 -11.84 9.04 7.61
C PHE A 38 -13.09 9.73 7.04
N SER A 39 -13.84 9.04 6.17
CA SER A 39 -15.18 9.50 5.81
C SER A 39 -16.12 9.09 6.93
N LYS A 40 -16.20 9.91 7.98
CA LYS A 40 -17.29 9.84 8.95
C LYS A 40 -18.57 10.21 8.20
N TYR A 41 -19.33 9.21 7.78
CA TYR A 41 -20.74 9.45 7.51
C TYR A 41 -21.39 9.62 8.89
N GLU A 42 -21.75 10.86 9.22
CA GLU A 42 -22.74 11.16 10.27
C GLU A 42 -24.10 10.57 9.90
#